data_AF-A0AAV6WKY1-F1
#
_entry.id   AF-A0AAV6WKY1-F1
#
_cell.length_a   1.000
_cell.length_b   1.000
_cell.length_c   1.000
_cell.angle_alpha   90.00
_cell.angle_beta   90.00
_cell.angle_gamma   90.00
#
_symmetry.space_group_name_H-M   'P 1'
#
loop_
_entity.id
_entity.type
_entity.pdbx_description
1 polymer ?
#
loop_
_entity_poly.entity_id
_entity_poly.type
_entity_poly.pdbx_seq_one_letter_code
_entity_poly.pdbx_strand_id
1 'polypeptide(L)'
;MWPDAIVSPLDEALAMFCNGVHAFGPFCDHLLGYWNASLENPDRVLFLKYEDLKKDSLSEIKKIATFVGLPFSKEEEKAGLIGEISELCSFGKLKDLEVNKTGIHYGSFLNNSLYRKGEIGDWVNYLTPEMAQRMKKLVEAKLNGSGLVLDI
;
A
#
# COMPACT_ATOMS: atom_id res chain seq x y z
N MET A 1 -36.43 7.86 -17.95
CA MET A 1 -36.37 6.39 -17.86
C MET A 1 -35.22 5.96 -18.75
N TRP A 2 -34.01 5.83 -18.19
CA TRP A 2 -32.85 5.32 -18.92
C TRP A 2 -32.74 3.82 -18.63
N PRO A 3 -32.49 3.00 -19.66
CA PRO A 3 -32.44 1.55 -19.51
C PRO A 3 -31.22 1.18 -18.67
N ASP A 4 -31.42 0.21 -17.77
CA ASP A 4 -30.44 -0.30 -16.82
C ASP A 4 -29.11 -0.62 -17.51
N ALA A 5 -28.14 0.28 -17.40
CA ALA A 5 -26.75 -0.06 -17.67
C ALA A 5 -26.38 -1.15 -16.67
N ILE A 6 -26.00 -2.33 -17.15
CA ILE A 6 -25.49 -3.40 -16.30
C ILE A 6 -24.22 -2.87 -15.64
N VAL A 7 -24.34 -2.37 -14.42
CA VAL A 7 -23.20 -1.95 -13.60
C VAL A 7 -22.41 -3.21 -13.30
N SER A 8 -21.16 -3.27 -13.75
CA SER A 8 -20.33 -4.43 -13.45
C SER A 8 -20.12 -4.56 -11.93
N PRO A 9 -19.96 -5.77 -11.38
CA PRO A 9 -19.69 -5.95 -9.95
C PRO A 9 -18.48 -5.15 -9.45
N LEU A 10 -17.49 -4.91 -10.33
CA LEU A 10 -16.32 -4.10 -10.01
C LEU A 10 -16.65 -2.60 -9.91
N ASP A 11 -17.55 -2.09 -10.74
CA ASP A 11 -17.96 -0.67 -10.67
C ASP A 11 -18.83 -0.41 -9.44
N GLU A 12 -19.70 -1.35 -9.07
CA GLU A 12 -20.42 -1.30 -7.80
C GLU A 12 -19.46 -1.33 -6.60
N ALA A 13 -18.50 -2.26 -6.58
CA ALA A 13 -17.48 -2.33 -5.54
C ALA A 13 -16.63 -1.05 -5.47
N LEU A 14 -16.26 -0.47 -6.61
CA LEU A 14 -15.53 0.79 -6.65
C LEU A 14 -16.41 1.96 -6.17
N ALA A 15 -17.71 1.96 -6.45
CA ALA A 15 -18.64 2.98 -5.95
C ALA A 15 -18.78 2.88 -4.43
N MET A 16 -18.92 1.66 -3.88
CA MET A 16 -18.88 1.42 -2.44
C MET A 16 -17.57 1.91 -1.83
N PHE A 17 -16.43 1.61 -2.45
CA PHE A 17 -15.11 2.10 -2.03
C PHE A 17 -15.06 3.63 -2.00
N CYS A 18 -15.47 4.29 -3.09
CA CYS A 18 -15.49 5.75 -3.19
C CYS A 18 -16.39 6.42 -2.14
N ASN A 19 -17.48 5.75 -1.76
CA ASN A 19 -18.42 6.19 -0.73
C ASN A 19 -17.97 5.81 0.70
N GLY A 20 -16.82 5.15 0.86
CA GLY A 20 -16.31 4.70 2.16
C GLY A 20 -17.07 3.50 2.75
N VAL A 21 -17.93 2.84 1.98
CA VAL A 21 -18.73 1.67 2.40
C VAL A 21 -17.91 0.40 2.18
N HIS A 22 -16.84 0.25 2.95
CA HIS A 22 -16.00 -0.94 2.96
C HIS A 22 -15.32 -1.10 4.33
N ALA A 23 -14.73 -2.26 4.58
CA ALA A 23 -14.00 -2.49 5.83
C ALA A 23 -12.93 -1.41 6.04
N PHE A 24 -12.90 -0.82 7.24
CA PHE A 24 -11.98 0.26 7.66
C PHE A 24 -12.06 1.56 6.84
N GLY A 25 -13.13 1.77 6.06
CA GLY A 25 -13.37 3.01 5.34
C GLY A 25 -13.84 4.16 6.25
N PRO A 26 -13.80 5.42 5.76
CA PRO A 26 -13.36 5.83 4.42
C PRO A 26 -11.84 5.88 4.23
N PHE A 27 -11.36 5.43 3.06
CA PHE A 27 -9.93 5.33 2.76
C PHE A 27 -9.13 6.63 2.93
N CYS A 28 -9.60 7.74 2.37
CA CYS A 28 -8.88 9.02 2.43
C CYS A 28 -8.80 9.56 3.86
N ASP A 29 -9.86 9.39 4.65
CA ASP A 29 -9.91 9.89 6.01
C ASP A 29 -8.96 9.06 6.90
N HIS A 30 -8.87 7.75 6.68
CA HIS A 30 -7.87 6.88 7.32
C HIS A 30 -6.43 7.30 6.97
N LEU A 31 -6.13 7.55 5.68
CA LEU A 31 -4.81 8.02 5.26
C LEU A 31 -4.44 9.36 5.89
N LEU A 32 -5.35 10.34 5.84
CA LEU A 32 -5.12 11.67 6.40
C LEU A 32 -4.92 11.64 7.91
N GLY A 33 -5.66 10.77 8.62
CA GLY A 33 -5.47 10.58 10.05
C GLY A 33 -4.03 10.20 10.41
N TYR A 34 -3.48 9.18 9.74
CA TYR A 34 -2.10 8.75 9.97
C TYR A 34 -1.05 9.70 9.40
N TRP A 35 -1.34 10.37 8.29
CA TRP A 35 -0.49 11.41 7.73
C TRP A 35 -0.32 12.56 8.72
N ASN A 36 -1.43 13.11 9.22
CA ASN A 36 -1.40 14.19 10.22
C ASN A 36 -0.71 13.72 11.51
N ALA A 37 -1.00 12.51 11.99
CA ALA A 37 -0.33 11.95 13.16
C ALA A 37 1.20 11.85 12.98
N SER A 38 1.67 11.53 11.78
CA SER A 38 3.10 11.50 11.45
C SER A 38 3.76 12.88 11.43
N LEU A 39 3.02 13.92 11.03
CA LEU A 39 3.49 15.30 11.08
C LEU A 39 3.54 15.83 12.51
N GLU A 40 2.55 15.49 13.32
CA GLU A 40 2.46 15.92 14.72
C GLU A 40 3.45 15.16 15.63
N ASN A 41 3.72 13.89 15.34
CA ASN A 41 4.54 13.00 16.17
C ASN A 41 5.58 12.23 15.33
N PRO A 42 6.54 12.91 14.67
CA PRO A 42 7.47 12.27 13.75
C PRO A 42 8.37 11.22 14.40
N ASP A 43 8.64 11.33 15.72
CA ASP A 43 9.42 10.34 16.48
C ASP A 43 8.60 9.12 16.92
N ARG A 44 7.27 9.12 16.72
CA ARG A 44 6.36 8.05 17.15
C ARG A 44 5.57 7.42 16.02
N VAL A 45 5.43 8.11 14.89
CA VAL A 45 4.67 7.63 13.74
C VAL A 45 5.49 7.84 12.47
N LEU A 46 5.92 6.73 11.86
CA LEU A 46 6.57 6.72 10.55
C LEU A 46 5.53 6.48 9.46
N PHE A 47 5.33 7.46 8.59
CA PHE A 47 4.49 7.30 7.40
C PHE A 47 5.34 6.80 6.22
N LEU A 48 4.91 5.70 5.62
CA LEU A 48 5.55 5.07 4.46
C LEU A 48 4.53 4.91 3.34
N LYS A 49 4.98 5.05 2.09
CA LYS A 49 4.17 4.76 0.91
C LYS A 49 4.65 3.47 0.26
N TYR A 50 3.72 2.65 -0.20
CA TYR A 50 4.03 1.37 -0.82
C TYR A 50 4.89 1.55 -2.09
N GLU A 51 4.61 2.58 -2.88
CA GLU A 51 5.33 2.88 -4.10
C GLU A 51 6.79 3.26 -3.83
N ASP A 52 7.05 4.04 -2.77
CA ASP A 52 8.42 4.41 -2.36
C ASP A 52 9.19 3.16 -1.89
N LEU A 53 8.56 2.31 -1.06
CA LEU A 53 9.13 1.03 -0.62
C LEU A 53 9.52 0.12 -1.79
N LYS A 54 8.76 0.17 -2.88
CA LYS A 54 9.01 -0.60 -4.10
C LYS A 54 10.06 0.03 -5.00
N LYS A 55 10.11 1.36 -5.09
CA LYS A 55 11.04 2.11 -5.96
C LYS A 55 12.46 2.15 -5.38
N ASP A 56 12.59 2.33 -4.07
CA ASP A 56 13.88 2.38 -3.38
C ASP A 56 13.79 1.71 -1.99
N SER A 57 13.80 0.37 -2.01
CA SER A 57 13.69 -0.43 -0.79
C SER A 57 14.86 -0.20 0.18
N LEU A 58 16.06 0.06 -0.32
CA LEU A 58 17.26 0.21 0.53
C LEU A 58 17.16 1.49 1.37
N SER A 59 16.77 2.60 0.75
CA SER A 59 16.59 3.87 1.47
C SER A 59 15.44 3.78 2.48
N GLU A 60 14.31 3.17 2.13
CA GLU A 60 13.20 3.02 3.06
C GLU A 60 13.52 2.06 4.22
N ILE A 61 14.30 0.99 3.99
CA ILE A 61 14.80 0.12 5.08
C ILE A 61 15.70 0.90 6.05
N LYS A 62 16.61 1.75 5.55
CA LYS A 62 17.44 2.62 6.42
C LYS A 62 16.60 3.57 7.26
N LYS A 63 15.56 4.15 6.65
CA LYS A 63 14.60 5.04 7.31
C LYS A 63 13.83 4.31 8.41
N ILE A 64 13.34 3.10 8.15
CA ILE A 64 12.69 2.25 9.16
C ILE A 64 13.66 1.92 10.30
N ALA A 65 14.88 1.48 9.98
CA ALA A 65 15.90 1.10 10.96
C ALA A 65 16.24 2.27 11.90
N THR A 66 16.41 3.47 11.34
CA THR A 66 16.62 4.71 12.09
C THR A 66 15.43 4.99 13.02
N PHE A 67 14.21 4.89 12.49
CA PHE A 67 12.99 5.18 13.24
C PHE A 67 12.76 4.21 14.42
N VAL A 68 13.09 2.92 14.27
CA VAL A 68 12.97 1.94 15.37
C VAL A 68 14.15 1.99 16.36
N GLY A 69 15.07 2.95 16.21
CA GLY A 69 16.22 3.13 17.09
C GLY A 69 17.39 2.17 16.84
N LEU A 70 17.45 1.57 15.64
CA LEU A 70 18.50 0.64 15.21
C LEU A 70 19.16 1.10 13.90
N PRO A 71 19.75 2.33 13.83
CA PRO A 71 20.40 2.78 12.63
C PRO A 71 21.61 1.90 12.28
N PHE A 72 21.80 1.62 10.99
CA PHE A 72 22.94 0.86 10.52
C PHE A 72 24.26 1.63 10.71
N SER A 73 25.29 0.91 11.16
CA SER A 73 26.68 1.37 11.15
C SER A 73 27.25 1.39 9.74
N LYS A 74 28.33 2.16 9.53
CA LYS A 74 29.03 2.22 8.22
C LYS A 74 29.57 0.84 7.82
N GLU A 75 29.97 0.06 8.80
CA GLU A 75 30.48 -1.29 8.64
C GLU A 75 29.39 -2.24 8.16
N GLU A 76 28.19 -2.18 8.75
CA GLU A 76 27.02 -2.97 8.30
C GLU A 76 26.55 -2.56 6.90
N GLU A 77 26.54 -1.26 6.60
CA GLU A 77 26.24 -0.77 5.25
C GLU A 77 27.25 -1.31 4.23
N LYS A 78 28.54 -1.23 4.55
CA LYS A 78 29.63 -1.75 3.68
C LYS A 78 29.58 -3.28 3.55
N ALA A 79 29.13 -3.98 4.58
CA ALA A 79 28.91 -5.42 4.56
C ALA A 79 27.69 -5.84 3.73
N GLY A 80 26.84 -4.90 3.32
CA GLY A 80 25.67 -5.18 2.47
C GLY A 80 24.44 -5.64 3.23
N LEU A 81 24.40 -5.49 4.57
CA LEU A 81 23.32 -6.00 5.43
C LEU A 81 21.92 -5.51 5.01
N ILE A 82 21.82 -4.26 4.54
CA ILE A 82 20.55 -3.69 4.06
C ILE A 82 20.06 -4.43 2.82
N GLY A 83 20.98 -4.81 1.93
CA GLY A 83 20.68 -5.62 0.75
C GLY A 83 20.22 -7.02 1.14
N GLU A 84 20.85 -7.63 2.14
CA GLU A 84 20.44 -8.94 2.67
C GLU A 84 19.03 -8.90 3.27
N ILE A 85 18.70 -7.86 4.04
CA ILE A 85 17.35 -7.64 4.58
C ILE A 85 16.34 -7.44 3.44
N SER A 86 16.68 -6.58 2.46
CA SER A 86 15.82 -6.34 1.30
C SER A 86 15.54 -7.62 0.51
N GLU A 87 16.54 -8.48 0.35
CA GLU A 87 16.41 -9.77 -0.33
C GLU A 87 15.57 -10.76 0.50
N LEU A 88 15.84 -10.85 1.81
CA LEU A 88 15.09 -11.70 2.73
C LEU A 88 13.59 -11.36 2.75
N CYS A 89 13.28 -10.07 2.73
CA CYS A 89 11.92 -9.54 2.75
C CYS A 89 11.33 -9.31 1.34
N SER A 90 12.02 -9.73 0.28
CA SER A 90 11.56 -9.50 -1.08
C SER A 90 10.24 -10.24 -1.36
N PHE A 91 9.40 -9.64 -2.20
CA PHE A 91 8.09 -10.23 -2.53
C PHE A 91 8.21 -11.65 -3.09
N GLY A 92 9.16 -11.88 -3.99
CA GLY A 92 9.40 -13.20 -4.58
C GLY A 92 9.77 -14.23 -3.52
N LYS A 93 10.75 -13.92 -2.67
CA LYS A 93 11.23 -14.82 -1.62
C LYS A 93 10.14 -15.13 -0.61
N LEU A 94 9.41 -14.11 -0.12
CA LEU A 94 8.31 -14.30 0.83
C LEU A 94 7.17 -15.11 0.20
N LYS A 95 6.77 -14.80 -1.04
CA LYS A 95 5.74 -15.57 -1.76
C LYS A 95 6.13 -17.03 -1.94
N ASP A 96 7.42 -17.31 -2.07
CA ASP A 96 7.93 -18.65 -2.33
C ASP A 96 8.13 -19.53 -1.09
N LEU A 97 8.06 -18.97 0.11
CA LEU A 97 8.13 -19.74 1.35
C LEU A 97 6.93 -20.69 1.48
N GLU A 98 7.19 -21.93 1.91
CA GLU A 98 6.16 -22.97 2.03
C GLU A 98 5.01 -22.54 2.95
N VAL A 99 5.33 -21.86 4.06
CA VAL A 99 4.34 -21.33 5.00
C VAL A 99 3.37 -20.32 4.35
N ASN A 100 3.78 -19.67 3.27
CA ASN A 100 2.98 -18.69 2.54
C ASN A 100 2.25 -19.31 1.33
N LYS A 101 2.58 -20.55 0.95
CA LYS A 101 1.93 -21.29 -0.14
C LYS A 101 0.78 -22.16 0.35
N THR A 102 0.90 -22.70 1.56
CA THR A 102 -0.07 -23.63 2.14
C THR A 102 -0.62 -23.12 3.47
N GLY A 103 -1.82 -23.57 3.85
CA GLY A 103 -2.47 -23.18 5.09
C GLY A 103 -3.52 -22.07 4.96
N ILE A 104 -4.07 -21.69 6.11
CA ILE A 104 -5.17 -20.72 6.23
C ILE A 104 -4.78 -19.63 7.24
N HIS A 105 -5.01 -18.38 6.85
CA HIS A 105 -4.88 -17.17 7.64
C HIS A 105 -6.27 -16.61 7.98
N TYR A 106 -6.43 -16.03 9.17
CA TYR A 106 -7.68 -15.43 9.67
C TYR A 106 -8.96 -16.24 9.31
N GLY A 107 -8.99 -17.50 9.73
CA GLY A 107 -10.17 -18.37 9.64
C GLY A 107 -10.46 -18.96 8.25
N SER A 108 -10.35 -18.18 7.18
CA SER A 108 -10.76 -18.62 5.83
C SER A 108 -9.91 -18.14 4.66
N PHE A 109 -8.89 -17.32 4.87
CA PHE A 109 -8.03 -16.85 3.77
C PHE A 109 -6.91 -17.84 3.51
N LEU A 110 -6.78 -18.35 2.29
CA LEU A 110 -5.62 -19.18 1.94
C LEU A 110 -4.34 -18.33 2.01
N ASN A 111 -3.27 -18.87 2.59
CA ASN A 111 -2.01 -18.12 2.74
C ASN A 111 -1.49 -17.59 1.40
N ASN A 112 -1.64 -18.37 0.33
CA ASN A 112 -1.22 -17.96 -1.02
C ASN A 112 -1.99 -16.75 -1.58
N SER A 113 -3.16 -16.42 -1.02
CA SER A 113 -3.98 -15.28 -1.43
C SER A 113 -3.40 -13.96 -0.93
N LEU A 114 -2.52 -13.98 0.08
CA LEU A 114 -1.82 -12.79 0.58
C LEU A 114 -0.76 -12.27 -0.42
N TYR A 115 -0.26 -13.13 -1.30
CA TYR A 115 0.83 -12.82 -2.25
C TYR A 115 0.37 -12.90 -3.71
N ARG A 116 -0.34 -11.89 -4.19
CA ARG A 116 -0.90 -11.84 -5.56
C ARG A 116 0.15 -11.50 -6.64
N LYS A 117 0.31 -10.21 -6.97
CA LYS A 117 1.31 -9.72 -7.96
C LYS A 117 2.41 -8.87 -7.35
N GLY A 118 2.08 -8.04 -6.35
CA GLY A 118 3.06 -7.13 -5.73
C GLY A 118 3.57 -6.07 -6.69
N GLU A 119 2.76 -5.57 -7.63
CA GLU A 119 3.18 -4.61 -8.66
C GLU A 119 2.47 -3.27 -8.52
N ILE A 120 3.17 -2.18 -8.85
CA ILE A 120 2.58 -0.84 -8.93
C ILE A 120 1.85 -0.71 -10.27
N GLY A 121 0.66 -0.09 -10.25
CA GLY A 121 -0.06 0.25 -11.48
C GLY A 121 -0.93 -0.86 -12.06
N ASP A 122 -1.03 -2.02 -11.41
CA ASP A 122 -1.83 -3.15 -11.90
C ASP A 122 -3.33 -2.85 -12.05
N TRP A 123 -3.80 -1.74 -11.46
CA TRP A 123 -5.18 -1.26 -11.60
C TRP A 123 -5.59 -1.03 -13.06
N VAL A 124 -4.66 -0.70 -13.97
CA VAL A 124 -4.93 -0.49 -15.40
C VAL A 124 -5.48 -1.74 -16.09
N ASN A 125 -5.22 -2.93 -15.52
CA ASN A 125 -5.71 -4.20 -16.03
C ASN A 125 -7.17 -4.50 -15.62
N TYR A 126 -7.76 -3.70 -14.73
CA TYR A 126 -9.07 -3.94 -14.14
C TYR A 126 -10.04 -2.77 -14.28
N LEU A 127 -9.56 -1.53 -14.08
CA LEU A 127 -10.40 -0.34 -14.10
C LEU A 127 -10.50 0.24 -15.51
N THR A 128 -11.70 0.66 -15.91
CA THR A 128 -11.85 1.49 -17.10
C THR A 128 -11.27 2.90 -16.85
N PRO A 129 -10.96 3.68 -17.90
CA PRO A 129 -10.51 5.06 -17.73
C PRO A 129 -11.46 5.92 -16.90
N GLU A 130 -12.77 5.73 -17.04
CA GLU A 130 -13.80 6.47 -16.29
C GLU A 130 -13.76 6.12 -14.80
N MET A 131 -13.61 4.83 -14.48
CA MET A 131 -13.47 4.32 -13.11
C MET A 131 -12.21 4.88 -12.44
N ALA A 132 -11.07 4.81 -13.13
CA ALA A 132 -9.80 5.35 -12.65
C ALA A 132 -9.89 6.87 -12.42
N GLN A 133 -10.48 7.61 -13.37
CA GLN A 133 -10.65 9.05 -13.26
C GLN A 133 -11.58 9.45 -12.10
N ARG A 134 -12.63 8.67 -11.82
CA ARG A 134 -13.52 8.88 -10.66
C ARG A 134 -12.74 8.77 -9.35
N MET A 135 -11.93 7.71 -9.23
CA MET A 135 -11.08 7.51 -8.05
C MET A 135 -10.08 8.66 -7.91
N LYS A 136 -9.35 8.98 -8.97
CA LYS A 136 -8.33 10.03 -8.98
C LYS A 136 -8.89 11.38 -8.50
N LYS A 137 -10.05 11.80 -9.04
CA LYS A 137 -10.72 13.04 -8.62
C LYS A 137 -11.09 13.04 -7.14
N LEU A 138 -11.57 11.90 -6.63
CA LEU A 138 -11.93 11.75 -5.21
C LEU A 138 -10.69 11.96 -4.33
N VAL A 139 -9.59 11.27 -4.61
CA VAL A 139 -8.38 11.38 -3.80
C VAL A 139 -7.74 12.76 -3.92
N GLU A 140 -7.65 13.32 -5.13
CA GLU A 140 -7.15 14.69 -5.32
C GLU A 140 -7.96 15.69 -4.50
N ALA A 141 -9.30 15.62 -4.57
CA ALA A 141 -10.16 16.51 -3.80
C ALA A 141 -10.00 16.33 -2.28
N LYS A 142 -9.86 15.09 -1.80
CA LYS A 142 -9.74 14.77 -0.38
C LYS A 142 -8.37 15.12 0.20
N LEU A 143 -7.30 14.92 -0.57
CA LEU A 143 -5.93 15.18 -0.11
C LEU A 143 -5.46 16.61 -0.40
N ASN A 144 -6.23 17.39 -1.15
CA ASN A 144 -5.88 18.77 -1.46
C ASN A 144 -5.58 19.57 -0.19
N GLY A 145 -4.46 20.27 -0.18
CA GLY A 145 -4.01 21.08 0.97
C GLY A 145 -3.37 20.30 2.12
N SER A 146 -3.38 18.95 2.12
CA SER A 146 -2.75 18.15 3.17
C SER A 146 -1.22 18.03 3.06
N GLY A 147 -0.66 18.32 1.88
CA GLY A 147 0.74 18.06 1.55
C GLY A 147 1.07 16.59 1.25
N LEU A 148 0.11 15.66 1.42
CA LEU A 148 0.28 14.26 1.03
C LEU A 148 0.09 14.10 -0.49
N VAL A 149 1.11 13.58 -1.16
CA VAL A 149 1.08 13.25 -2.59
C VAL A 149 1.23 11.74 -2.77
N LEU A 150 0.22 11.14 -3.41
CA LEU A 150 0.20 9.73 -3.80
C LEU A 150 0.46 9.59 -5.30
N ASP A 151 1.13 8.51 -5.69
CA ASP A 151 1.40 8.17 -7.08
C ASP A 151 0.20 7.40 -7.67
N ILE A 152 -0.86 8.14 -8.04
CA ILE A 152 -2.14 7.62 -8.56
C ILE A 152 -2.55 8.17 -9.93
#